data_AF-A0AAJ1UDP8-F1
#
_entry.id   AF-A0AAJ1UDP8-F1
#
_cell.length_a   1.000
_cell.length_b   1.000
_cell.length_c   1.000
_cell.angle_alpha   90.00
_cell.angle_beta   90.00
_cell.angle_gamma   90.00
#
_symmetry.space_group_name_H-M   'P 1'
#
loop_
_entity.id
_entity.type
_entity.pdbx_description
1 polymer ?
#
loop_
_entity_poly.entity_id
_entity_poly.type
_entity_poly.pdbx_seq_one_letter_code
_entity_poly.pdbx_strand_id
1 'polypeptide(L)'
;MKINLLGIMKEYENNREQIDEIFEYIEETVEKSNVILSHFEIDGLEIYSNFSEYFLDNIRNIREVNVITRTEKEMYKEILVSTLDYI
;
A
#
# COMPACT_ATOMS: atom_id res chain seq x y z
N MET A 1 14.70 0.27 2.42
CA MET A 1 13.41 0.56 1.78
C MET A 1 12.61 1.44 2.72
N LYS A 2 11.96 2.47 2.21
CA LYS A 2 11.11 3.38 3.00
C LYS A 2 9.66 3.01 2.79
N ILE A 3 8.93 2.76 3.88
CA ILE A 3 7.49 2.53 3.85
C ILE A 3 6.83 3.77 4.46
N ASN A 4 5.95 4.42 3.70
CA ASN A 4 5.12 5.52 4.16
C ASN A 4 3.67 5.04 4.27
N LEU A 5 3.11 5.14 5.47
CA LEU A 5 1.71 4.81 5.75
C LEU A 5 1.11 5.89 6.66
N LEU A 6 0.02 6.50 6.20
CA LEU A 6 -0.66 7.58 6.92
C LEU A 6 0.26 8.76 7.33
N GLY A 7 1.28 9.04 6.50
CA GLY A 7 2.27 10.09 6.76
C GLY A 7 3.38 9.70 7.74
N ILE A 8 3.35 8.47 8.26
CA ILE A 8 4.42 7.92 9.09
C ILE A 8 5.39 7.17 8.19
N MET A 9 6.67 7.54 8.27
CA MET A 9 7.75 6.88 7.54
C MET A 9 8.48 5.89 8.45
N LYS A 10 8.64 4.65 7.98
CA LYS A 10 9.51 3.64 8.58
C LYS A 10 10.53 3.14 7.55
N GLU A 11 11.71 2.78 8.03
CA GLU A 11 12.77 2.20 7.20
C GLU A 11 12.97 0.73 7.55
N TYR A 12 13.03 -0.10 6.51
CA TYR A 12 13.27 -1.53 6.60
C TYR A 12 14.46 -1.91 5.71
N GLU A 13 15.12 -3.01 6.05
CA GLU A 13 16.14 -3.58 5.17
C GLU A 13 15.51 -4.19 3.91
N ASN A 14 16.25 -4.15 2.79
CA ASN A 14 15.81 -4.70 1.50
C ASN A 14 16.02 -6.22 1.43
N ASN A 15 15.48 -6.94 2.41
CA ASN A 15 15.61 -8.39 2.53
C ASN A 15 14.25 -9.05 2.74
N ARG A 16 14.14 -10.35 2.44
CA ARG A 16 12.87 -11.09 2.49
C ARG A 16 12.35 -11.32 3.91
N GLU A 17 13.23 -11.30 4.91
CA GLU A 17 12.87 -11.52 6.32
C GLU A 17 12.03 -10.36 6.88
N GLN A 18 12.12 -9.19 6.26
CA GLN A 18 11.35 -8.00 6.65
C GLN A 18 9.93 -7.98 6.04
N ILE A 19 9.64 -8.83 5.05
CA ILE A 19 8.38 -8.74 4.30
C ILE A 19 7.18 -8.98 5.21
N ASP A 20 7.23 -10.02 6.04
CA ASP A 20 6.13 -10.34 6.96
C ASP A 20 5.89 -9.21 7.97
N GLU A 21 6.96 -8.64 8.54
CA GLU A 21 6.89 -7.51 9.48
C GLU A 21 6.28 -6.26 8.84
N ILE A 22 6.60 -5.99 7.57
CA ILE A 22 6.02 -4.86 6.82
C ILE A 22 4.52 -5.04 6.64
N PHE A 23 4.07 -6.24 6.21
CA PHE A 23 2.65 -6.50 6.01
C PHE A 23 1.88 -6.49 7.32
N GLU A 24 2.42 -7.07 8.40
CA GLU A 24 1.82 -7.00 9.73
C GLU A 24 1.71 -5.55 10.23
N TYR A 25 2.76 -4.74 10.07
CA TYR A 25 2.71 -3.31 10.42
C TYR A 25 1.59 -2.57 9.66
N ILE A 26 1.44 -2.84 8.37
CA ILE A 26 0.43 -2.20 7.53
C ILE A 26 -0.96 -2.64 7.96
N GLU A 27 -1.19 -3.95 8.10
CA GLU A 27 -2.47 -4.52 8.51
C GLU A 27 -2.90 -3.97 9.87
N GLU A 28 -2.04 -4.04 10.89
CA GLU A 28 -2.35 -3.50 12.22
C GLU A 28 -2.66 -2.00 12.19
N THR A 29 -1.91 -1.23 11.40
CA THR A 29 -2.11 0.22 11.32
C THR A 29 -3.42 0.56 10.63
N VAL A 30 -3.76 -0.18 9.57
CA VAL A 30 -5.03 -0.05 8.86
C VAL A 30 -6.20 -0.47 9.75
N GLU A 31 -6.14 -1.61 10.43
CA GLU A 31 -7.19 -2.09 11.35
C GLU A 31 -7.45 -1.13 12.51
N LYS A 32 -6.41 -0.48 13.04
CA LYS A 32 -6.53 0.52 14.11
C LYS A 32 -7.05 1.87 13.61
N SER A 33 -7.22 2.03 12.30
CA SER A 33 -7.63 3.26 11.65
C SER A 33 -8.98 3.09 10.94
N ASN A 34 -9.71 4.20 10.74
CA ASN A 34 -10.98 4.17 9.98
C ASN A 34 -10.75 4.34 8.47
N VAL A 35 -9.71 3.69 7.93
CA VAL A 35 -9.39 3.71 6.50
C VAL A 35 -9.27 2.29 5.96
N ILE A 36 -9.40 2.17 4.65
CA ILE A 36 -9.28 0.95 3.89
C ILE A 36 -8.03 1.07 3.03
N LEU A 37 -7.27 -0.02 2.94
CA LEU A 37 -6.15 -0.13 2.00
C LEU A 37 -6.68 -0.12 0.57
N SER A 38 -6.22 0.84 -0.24
CA SER A 38 -6.58 0.95 -1.66
C SER A 38 -5.58 0.21 -2.53
N HIS A 39 -4.31 0.61 -2.47
CA HIS A 39 -3.23 0.02 -3.26
C HIS A 39 -1.87 0.43 -2.68
N PHE A 40 -0.82 -0.15 -3.23
CA PHE A 40 0.55 0.24 -2.94
C PHE A 40 1.10 1.02 -4.13
N GLU A 41 1.81 2.11 -3.88
CA GLU A 41 2.62 2.78 -4.88
C GLU A 41 4.10 2.48 -4.57
N ILE A 42 4.73 1.65 -5.40
CA ILE A 42 6.09 1.16 -5.19
C ILE A 42 7.01 1.76 -6.24
N ASP A 43 7.96 2.60 -5.82
CA ASP A 43 8.85 3.36 -6.70
C ASP A 43 8.10 4.12 -7.81
N GLY A 44 6.90 4.62 -7.51
CA GLY A 44 6.01 5.33 -8.44
C GLY A 44 5.11 4.44 -9.29
N LEU A 45 5.14 3.11 -9.10
CA LEU A 45 4.25 2.16 -9.77
C LEU A 45 3.09 1.77 -8.86
N GLU A 46 1.86 2.01 -9.32
CA GLU A 46 0.64 1.58 -8.61
C GLU A 46 0.40 0.07 -8.78
N ILE A 47 0.36 -0.64 -7.65
CA ILE A 47 0.13 -2.07 -7.53
C ILE A 47 -1.15 -2.28 -6.74
N TYR A 48 -2.20 -2.76 -7.42
CA TYR A 48 -3.54 -2.96 -6.86
C TYR A 48 -3.80 -4.41 -6.38
N SER A 49 -2.94 -5.36 -6.75
CA SER A 49 -3.06 -6.77 -6.37
C SER A 49 -1.70 -7.47 -6.39
N ASN A 50 -1.63 -8.68 -5.84
CA ASN A 50 -0.42 -9.52 -5.80
C ASN A 50 0.79 -8.83 -5.15
N PHE A 51 0.54 -8.01 -4.12
CA PHE A 51 1.57 -7.23 -3.43
C PHE A 51 2.68 -8.13 -2.87
N SER A 52 2.32 -9.25 -2.24
CA SER A 52 3.29 -10.18 -1.66
C SER A 52 4.24 -10.75 -2.71
N GLU A 53 3.73 -11.13 -3.88
CA GLU A 53 4.56 -11.62 -5.00
C GLU A 53 5.48 -10.51 -5.51
N TYR A 54 4.95 -9.30 -5.71
CA TYR A 54 5.74 -8.16 -6.17
C TYR A 54 6.89 -7.86 -5.20
N PHE A 55 6.62 -7.82 -3.89
CA PHE A 55 7.65 -7.65 -2.87
C PHE A 55 8.68 -8.79 -2.95
N LEU A 56 8.25 -10.05 -2.96
CA LEU A 56 9.17 -11.20 -3.01
C LEU A 56 10.13 -11.18 -4.21
N ASP A 57 9.64 -10.74 -5.36
CA ASP A 57 10.40 -10.67 -6.61
C ASP A 57 11.32 -9.44 -6.67
N ASN A 58 10.92 -8.32 -6.06
CA ASN A 58 11.59 -7.03 -6.25
C ASN A 58 12.26 -6.45 -4.99
N ILE A 59 12.12 -7.06 -3.80
CA ILE A 59 12.52 -6.51 -2.49
C ILE A 59 13.93 -5.90 -2.46
N ARG A 60 14.88 -6.50 -3.18
CA ARG A 60 16.27 -6.03 -3.23
C ARG A 60 16.41 -4.63 -3.82
N ASN A 61 15.50 -4.23 -4.71
CA ASN A 61 15.58 -3.00 -5.48
C ASN A 61 14.58 -1.94 -5.04
N ILE A 62 13.57 -2.30 -4.25
CA ILE A 62 12.52 -1.35 -3.84
C ILE A 62 13.12 -0.24 -2.98
N ARG A 63 12.91 1.02 -3.37
CA ARG A 63 13.43 2.18 -2.62
C ARG A 63 12.37 2.74 -1.71
N GLU A 64 11.18 2.97 -2.26
CA GLU A 64 10.06 3.63 -1.59
C GLU A 64 8.75 2.90 -1.86
N VAL A 65 7.93 2.81 -0.83
CA VAL A 65 6.58 2.29 -0.87
C VAL A 65 5.68 3.29 -0.16
N ASN A 66 4.72 3.83 -0.91
CA ASN A 66 3.64 4.63 -0.37
C ASN A 66 2.38 3.74 -0.27
N VAL A 67 1.92 3.52 0.95
CA VAL A 67 0.72 2.71 1.21
C VAL A 67 -0.49 3.63 1.11
N ILE A 68 -1.26 3.49 0.04
CA ILE A 68 -2.38 4.37 -0.26
C ILE A 68 -3.63 3.83 0.40
N THR A 69 -4.17 4.62 1.32
CA THR A 69 -5.41 4.32 2.03
C THR A 69 -6.51 5.31 1.66
N ARG A 70 -7.77 4.90 1.85
CA ARG A 70 -8.96 5.72 1.62
C ARG A 70 -9.94 5.55 2.77
N THR A 71 -10.64 6.60 3.13
CA THR A 71 -11.85 6.45 3.94
C THR A 71 -12.94 5.74 3.12
N GLU A 72 -13.91 5.12 3.79
CA GLU A 72 -15.09 4.54 3.11
C GLU A 72 -15.75 5.54 2.16
N LYS A 73 -15.88 6.81 2.60
CA LYS A 73 -16.48 7.88 1.79
C LYS A 73 -15.71 8.17 0.51
N GLU A 74 -14.38 8.19 0.58
CA GLU A 74 -13.53 8.40 -0.60
C GLU A 74 -13.61 7.20 -1.55
N MET A 75 -13.65 5.98 -1.01
CA MET A 75 -13.78 4.76 -1.80
C MET A 75 -15.12 4.71 -2.56
N TYR A 76 -16.24 5.05 -1.91
CA TYR A 76 -17.54 5.17 -2.60
C TYR A 76 -17.50 6.21 -3.71
N LYS A 77 -16.83 7.33 -3.49
CA LYS A 77 -16.69 8.39 -4.49
C LYS A 77 -15.89 7.90 -5.70
N GLU A 78 -14.78 7.19 -5.51
CA GLU A 78 -13.98 6.63 -6.61
C GLU A 78 -14.76 5.60 -7.43
N ILE A 79 -15.53 4.72 -6.77
CA ILE A 79 -16.40 3.75 -7.46
C ILE A 79 -17.48 4.46 -8.29
N LEU A 80 -18.11 5.50 -7.74
CA LEU A 80 -19.12 6.28 -8.47
C LEU A 80 -18.51 7.02 -9.67
N VAL A 81 -17.33 7.64 -9.51
CA VAL A 81 -16.65 8.36 -10.59
C VAL A 81 -16.23 7.39 -11.69
N SER A 82 -15.59 6.28 -11.36
CA SER A 82 -15.19 5.27 -12.36
C SER A 82 -16.38 4.65 -13.12
N THR A 83 -17.54 4.52 -12.47
CA THR A 83 -18.77 4.06 -13.13
C THR A 83 -19.34 5.11 -14.09
N LEU A 84 -19.21 6.40 -13.76
CA LEU A 84 -19.67 7.51 -14.60
C LEU A 84 -18.73 7.79 -15.77
N ASP A 85 -17.42 7.66 -15.57
CA ASP A 85 -16.41 7.79 -16.65
C ASP A 85 -16.54 6.70 -17.72
N TYR A 86 -17.29 5.64 -17.43
CA TYR A 86 -17.61 4.58 -18.39
C TYR A 86 -18.82 4.90 -19.29
N ILE A 87 -19.57 5.99 -19.04
CA ILE A 87 -20.82 6.36 -19.76
C ILE A 87 -20.58 7.46 -20.80
#